data_AF-A0A534Z5F7-F1
#
_entry.id   AF-A0A534Z5F7-F1
#
_cell.length_a   1.000
_cell.length_b   1.000
_cell.length_c   1.000
_cell.angle_alpha   90.00
_cell.angle_beta   90.00
_cell.angle_gamma   90.00
#
_symmetry.space_group_name_H-M   'P 1'
#
loop_
_entity.id
_entity.type
_entity.pdbx_description
1 polymer ?
#
loop_
_entity_poly.entity_id
_entity_poly.type
_entity_poly.pdbx_seq_one_letter_code
_entity_poly.pdbx_strand_id
1 'polypeptide(L)'
;MKQATAQSPGAELLAYYSGPASDIYFKRAHDTLAAAGVDAMVAIDYFSSGPGVLCGITEAVQLLGALLKPGEGDEAWAITEGEAMEDRETVLRVRAPYSRVGVYETALLGMLASGSGWATTAREIVDAAAGKRVISFGARHVHPLIGPVMEYAAIVGGCAGCATPLGAQLAGLADPSGTMPHAMILMFGDTVLAAKAFDDHMADDVLRIVLVDTLKDEAEESLRVAEALGERLRGVRLDTPKERGHVTIDLVKEIRARLDQAGFEHVGIFVSGGFDAQRIRDFEAGHAPVDSYGVGMAISSDAMPARTGRAALAAHQAACRACHVCADQGIIPEAGPTFQGEWGAPFMLVGQAPGPAERETRRPFSGRAGKELDRWMLRAGFKDRDEFRRLTYIAALMRCFPGRNKNNTGDLRPPPAAVANCAHWLDGELRLLKPKVIILVGQMAIARFLGNGPLEDRVGKRFGERPVLIPLPHPSGQNRWLNTPANRERLASALELIKEQRSRLESRPAASR
;
A
#
# COMPACT_ATOMS: atom_id res chain seq x y z
N MET A 1 27.61 23.02 -43.74
CA MET A 1 26.21 23.27 -43.28
C MET A 1 25.54 21.93 -43.08
N LYS A 2 25.26 21.53 -41.83
CA LYS A 2 24.33 20.42 -41.58
C LYS A 2 22.93 21.02 -41.55
N GLN A 3 22.13 20.67 -42.54
CA GLN A 3 20.73 21.06 -42.63
C GLN A 3 19.99 20.25 -41.56
N ALA A 4 19.80 20.86 -40.38
CA ALA A 4 18.93 20.30 -39.35
C ALA A 4 17.49 20.59 -39.78
N THR A 5 16.86 19.62 -40.41
CA THR A 5 15.40 19.61 -40.55
C THR A 5 14.84 19.40 -39.15
N ALA A 6 14.27 20.45 -38.55
CA ALA A 6 13.55 20.34 -37.30
C ALA A 6 12.41 19.33 -37.49
N GLN A 7 12.56 18.13 -36.92
CA GLN A 7 11.46 17.19 -36.81
C GLN A 7 10.46 17.79 -35.82
N SER A 8 9.16 17.61 -36.06
CA SER A 8 8.16 18.08 -35.09
C SER A 8 8.36 17.30 -33.78
N PRO A 9 8.11 17.92 -32.61
CA PRO A 9 8.23 17.23 -31.31
C PRO A 9 7.46 15.90 -31.26
N GLY A 10 6.35 15.77 -32.00
CA GLY A 10 5.60 14.53 -32.13
C GLY A 10 6.30 13.44 -32.94
N ALA A 11 7.01 13.79 -34.02
CA ALA A 11 7.74 12.82 -34.83
C ALA A 11 8.94 12.21 -34.08
N GLU A 12 9.61 13.01 -33.25
CA GLU A 12 10.70 12.53 -32.39
C GLU A 12 10.19 11.55 -31.31
N LEU A 13 9.03 11.84 -30.70
CA LEU A 13 8.39 10.95 -29.72
C LEU A 13 7.94 9.63 -30.34
N LEU A 14 7.34 9.65 -31.54
CA LEU A 14 6.97 8.42 -32.25
C LEU A 14 8.20 7.56 -32.55
N ALA A 15 9.28 8.17 -33.05
CA ALA A 15 10.53 7.46 -33.31
C ALA A 15 11.13 6.89 -32.02
N TYR A 16 11.04 7.61 -30.91
CA TYR A 16 11.47 7.14 -29.59
C TYR A 16 10.69 5.90 -29.15
N TYR A 17 9.35 5.94 -29.18
CA TYR A 17 8.49 4.83 -28.74
C TYR A 17 8.59 3.59 -29.64
N SER A 18 8.68 3.76 -30.96
CA SER A 18 8.84 2.62 -31.89
C SER A 18 10.25 2.01 -31.92
N GLY A 19 11.22 2.67 -31.29
CA GLY A 19 12.64 2.37 -31.43
C GLY A 19 13.32 2.21 -30.08
N PRO A 20 14.06 3.22 -29.57
CA PRO A 20 14.79 3.13 -28.31
C PRO A 20 13.96 2.67 -27.10
N ALA A 21 12.67 3.00 -27.04
CA ALA A 21 11.77 2.64 -25.94
C ALA A 21 10.83 1.47 -26.25
N SER A 22 11.04 0.75 -27.36
CA SER A 22 10.36 -0.50 -27.66
C SER A 22 11.23 -1.69 -27.26
N ASP A 23 10.60 -2.75 -26.76
CA ASP A 23 11.30 -4.03 -26.62
C ASP A 23 11.79 -4.52 -27.99
N ILE A 24 13.04 -5.00 -28.02
CA ILE A 24 13.70 -5.37 -29.29
C ILE A 24 12.98 -6.48 -30.06
N TYR A 25 12.21 -7.33 -29.39
CA TYR A 25 11.49 -8.41 -30.05
C TYR A 25 10.33 -7.91 -30.92
N PHE A 26 9.68 -6.79 -30.59
CA PHE A 26 8.67 -6.19 -31.46
C PHE A 26 9.28 -5.70 -32.77
N LYS A 27 10.45 -5.06 -32.70
CA LYS A 27 11.17 -4.65 -33.91
C LYS A 27 11.61 -5.86 -34.75
N ARG A 28 12.15 -6.90 -34.11
CA ARG A 28 12.51 -8.15 -34.81
C ARG A 28 11.30 -8.82 -35.45
N ALA A 29 10.15 -8.83 -34.77
CA ALA A 29 8.90 -9.35 -35.32
C ALA A 29 8.43 -8.52 -36.51
N HIS A 30 8.41 -7.19 -36.39
CA HIS A 30 8.08 -6.26 -37.47
C HIS A 30 8.96 -6.50 -38.71
N ASP A 31 10.28 -6.53 -38.55
CA ASP A 31 11.22 -6.72 -39.67
C ASP A 31 11.07 -8.11 -40.31
N THR A 32 10.83 -9.14 -39.50
CA THR A 32 10.60 -10.52 -39.98
C THR A 32 9.30 -10.63 -40.78
N LEU A 33 8.22 -10.04 -40.26
CA LEU A 33 6.91 -10.02 -40.92
C LEU A 33 6.95 -9.24 -42.22
N ALA A 34 7.61 -8.07 -42.23
CA ALA A 34 7.83 -7.27 -43.43
C ALA A 34 8.63 -8.02 -44.49
N ALA A 35 9.73 -8.69 -44.11
CA ALA A 35 10.54 -9.49 -45.04
C ALA A 35 9.79 -10.71 -45.61
N ALA A 36 8.85 -11.26 -44.83
CA ALA A 36 7.98 -12.35 -45.26
C ALA A 36 6.76 -11.87 -46.06
N GLY A 37 6.54 -10.56 -46.21
CA GLY A 37 5.34 -10.01 -46.84
C GLY A 37 4.05 -10.31 -46.08
N VAL A 38 4.14 -10.50 -44.76
CA VAL A 38 3.00 -10.82 -43.89
C VAL A 38 2.62 -9.57 -43.10
N ASP A 39 1.41 -9.07 -43.32
CA ASP A 39 0.77 -8.08 -42.47
C ASP A 39 -0.73 -8.37 -42.42
N ALA A 40 -1.35 -8.10 -41.28
CA ALA A 40 -2.76 -8.42 -41.07
C ALA A 40 -3.42 -7.36 -40.20
N MET A 41 -4.70 -7.10 -40.49
CA MET A 41 -5.57 -6.35 -39.59
C MET A 41 -5.77 -7.18 -38.32
N VAL A 42 -5.27 -6.68 -37.19
CA VAL A 42 -5.38 -7.33 -35.88
C VAL A 42 -6.26 -6.52 -34.95
N ALA A 43 -6.83 -7.17 -33.93
CA ALA A 43 -7.40 -6.50 -32.77
C ALA A 43 -6.54 -6.85 -31.55
N ILE A 44 -5.99 -5.83 -30.89
CA ILE A 44 -5.14 -5.95 -29.72
C ILE A 44 -5.91 -5.43 -28.51
N ASP A 45 -6.08 -6.28 -27.50
CA ASP A 45 -6.77 -5.97 -26.26
C ASP A 45 -5.76 -5.74 -25.13
N TYR A 46 -5.82 -4.55 -24.56
CA TYR A 46 -5.13 -4.20 -23.32
C TYR A 46 -6.12 -4.40 -22.18
N PHE A 47 -5.82 -5.35 -21.30
CA PHE A 47 -6.68 -5.69 -20.18
C PHE A 47 -5.98 -5.49 -18.84
N SER A 48 -6.76 -5.17 -17.81
CA SER A 48 -6.21 -4.99 -16.47
C SER A 48 -5.82 -6.32 -15.82
N SER A 49 -4.76 -6.32 -15.02
CA SER A 49 -4.36 -7.44 -14.17
C SER A 49 -4.99 -7.44 -12.77
N GLY A 50 -5.88 -6.47 -12.50
CA GLY A 50 -6.60 -6.35 -11.23
C GLY A 50 -7.51 -5.11 -11.20
N PRO A 51 -8.39 -5.00 -10.19
CA PRO A 51 -9.27 -3.85 -10.11
C PRO A 51 -8.51 -2.58 -9.73
N GLY A 52 -8.99 -1.41 -10.17
CA GLY A 52 -8.36 -0.13 -9.87
C GLY A 52 -9.02 1.07 -10.55
N VAL A 53 -8.28 2.18 -10.64
CA VAL A 53 -8.65 3.37 -11.39
C VAL A 53 -7.81 3.42 -12.67
N LEU A 54 -8.46 3.51 -13.82
CA LEU A 54 -7.79 3.58 -15.11
C LEU A 54 -7.19 4.97 -15.33
N CYS A 55 -5.90 5.03 -15.67
CA CYS A 55 -5.22 6.29 -16.00
C CYS A 55 -4.10 6.03 -17.03
N GLY A 56 -3.84 7.03 -17.88
CA GLY A 56 -2.91 6.95 -19.02
C GLY A 56 -3.60 6.81 -20.38
N ILE A 57 -4.95 6.79 -20.42
CA ILE A 57 -5.72 6.69 -21.66
C ILE A 57 -5.54 7.94 -22.52
N THR A 58 -5.47 9.13 -21.93
CA THR A 58 -5.26 10.39 -22.64
C THR A 58 -3.95 10.37 -23.43
N GLU A 59 -2.86 9.89 -22.81
CA GLU A 59 -1.56 9.75 -23.47
C GLU A 59 -1.60 8.66 -24.58
N ALA A 60 -2.22 7.52 -24.28
CA ALA A 60 -2.40 6.44 -25.24
C ALA A 60 -3.23 6.87 -26.46
N VAL A 61 -4.31 7.63 -26.27
CA VAL A 61 -5.15 8.17 -27.34
C VAL A 61 -4.40 9.19 -28.18
N GLN A 62 -3.55 10.03 -27.58
CA GLN A 62 -2.69 10.96 -28.33
C GLN A 62 -1.69 10.20 -29.22
N LEU A 63 -1.05 9.16 -28.68
CA LEU A 63 -0.15 8.29 -29.45
C LEU A 63 -0.90 7.62 -30.60
N LEU A 64 -2.04 6.97 -30.32
CA LEU A 64 -2.85 6.28 -31.32
C LEU A 64 -3.41 7.24 -32.37
N GLY A 65 -3.79 8.46 -31.99
CA GLY A 65 -4.25 9.49 -32.93
C GLY A 65 -3.21 9.89 -33.97
N ALA A 66 -1.92 9.73 -33.66
CA ALA A 66 -0.83 9.95 -34.60
C ALA A 66 -0.52 8.71 -35.48
N LEU A 67 -0.98 7.52 -35.09
CA LEU A 67 -0.70 6.25 -35.76
C LEU A 67 -1.84 5.77 -36.66
N LEU A 68 -3.05 5.82 -36.14
CA LEU A 68 -4.24 5.25 -36.76
C LEU A 68 -4.73 6.13 -37.91
N LYS A 69 -5.24 5.49 -38.96
CA LYS A 69 -5.89 6.14 -40.09
C LYS A 69 -7.33 5.64 -40.18
N PRO A 70 -8.30 6.36 -39.60
CA PRO A 70 -9.70 5.97 -39.62
C PRO A 70 -10.25 5.75 -41.04
N GLY A 71 -9.77 6.51 -42.02
CA GLY A 71 -10.14 6.35 -43.44
C GLY A 71 -9.66 5.04 -44.09
N GLU A 72 -8.73 4.32 -43.45
CA GLU A 72 -8.24 2.99 -43.87
C GLU A 72 -8.87 1.85 -43.04
N GLY A 73 -9.84 2.15 -42.15
CA GLY A 73 -10.53 1.16 -41.32
C GLY A 73 -9.87 0.88 -39.97
N ASP A 74 -8.90 1.70 -39.55
CA ASP A 74 -8.30 1.62 -38.22
C ASP A 74 -9.27 2.16 -37.16
N GLU A 75 -9.38 1.47 -36.02
CA GLU A 75 -10.31 1.82 -34.95
C GLU A 75 -9.62 1.65 -33.57
N ALA A 76 -10.00 2.48 -32.60
CA ALA A 76 -9.62 2.27 -31.21
C ALA A 76 -10.79 2.62 -30.28
N TRP A 77 -10.93 1.84 -29.21
CA TRP A 77 -11.93 2.04 -28.16
C TRP A 77 -11.25 1.99 -26.81
N ALA A 78 -11.60 2.90 -25.93
CA ALA A 78 -11.04 3.00 -24.60
C ALA A 78 -12.15 3.25 -23.57
N ILE A 79 -11.98 2.70 -22.38
CA ILE A 79 -12.73 3.13 -21.20
C ILE A 79 -12.28 4.56 -20.85
N THR A 80 -13.19 5.37 -20.31
CA THR A 80 -12.89 6.76 -19.94
C THR A 80 -11.80 6.81 -18.87
N GLU A 81 -10.88 7.77 -19.00
CA GLU A 81 -9.88 8.03 -17.97
C GLU A 81 -10.52 8.37 -16.62
N GLY A 82 -10.01 7.79 -15.54
CA GLY A 82 -10.51 7.96 -14.17
C GLY A 82 -11.65 7.01 -13.79
N GLU A 83 -12.20 6.23 -14.73
CA GLU A 83 -13.19 5.20 -14.40
C GLU A 83 -12.56 4.03 -13.63
N ALA A 84 -13.41 3.33 -12.88
CA ALA A 84 -13.02 2.07 -12.25
C ALA A 84 -12.84 0.99 -13.32
N MET A 85 -11.86 0.12 -13.12
CA MET A 85 -11.62 -1.06 -13.94
C MET A 85 -11.63 -2.31 -13.07
N GLU A 86 -12.05 -3.45 -13.64
CA GLU A 86 -12.07 -4.77 -12.99
C GLU A 86 -10.93 -5.68 -13.47
N ASP A 87 -10.70 -6.79 -12.76
CA ASP A 87 -9.73 -7.80 -13.20
C ASP A 87 -10.11 -8.37 -14.58
N ARG A 88 -9.15 -8.39 -15.51
CA ARG A 88 -9.30 -8.83 -16.91
C ARG A 88 -10.26 -8.01 -17.76
N GLU A 89 -10.72 -6.86 -17.29
CA GLU A 89 -11.48 -5.95 -18.12
C GLU A 89 -10.60 -5.36 -19.22
N THR A 90 -11.14 -5.30 -20.45
CA THR A 90 -10.45 -4.65 -21.58
C THR A 90 -10.62 -3.14 -21.47
N VAL A 91 -9.52 -2.44 -21.20
CA VAL A 91 -9.52 -0.99 -20.98
C VAL A 91 -9.20 -0.19 -22.24
N LEU A 92 -8.49 -0.81 -23.19
CA LEU A 92 -8.18 -0.26 -24.51
C LEU A 92 -8.18 -1.42 -25.52
N ARG A 93 -8.85 -1.21 -26.66
CA ARG A 93 -8.82 -2.08 -27.82
C ARG A 93 -8.35 -1.28 -29.02
N VAL A 94 -7.38 -1.81 -29.77
CA VAL A 94 -6.87 -1.21 -31.00
C VAL A 94 -7.02 -2.18 -32.15
N ARG A 95 -7.66 -1.75 -33.24
CA ARG A 95 -7.82 -2.50 -34.48
C ARG A 95 -7.09 -1.79 -35.61
N ALA A 96 -5.99 -2.37 -36.08
CA ALA A 96 -5.14 -1.81 -37.12
C ALA A 96 -4.23 -2.91 -37.74
N PRO A 97 -3.55 -2.65 -38.88
CA PRO A 97 -2.46 -3.52 -39.33
C PRO A 97 -1.39 -3.67 -38.25
N TYR A 98 -0.92 -4.90 -37.98
CA TYR A 98 0.06 -5.15 -36.92
C TYR A 98 1.35 -4.34 -37.12
N SER A 99 1.79 -4.19 -38.37
CA SER A 99 2.96 -3.38 -38.74
C SER A 99 2.93 -1.95 -38.19
N ARG A 100 1.74 -1.39 -37.99
CA ARG A 100 1.53 -0.02 -37.56
C ARG A 100 1.59 0.17 -36.05
N VAL A 101 1.09 -0.81 -35.30
CA VAL A 101 0.85 -0.66 -33.86
C VAL A 101 1.74 -1.55 -33.00
N GLY A 102 2.24 -2.67 -33.54
CA GLY A 102 2.96 -3.68 -32.76
C GLY A 102 4.22 -3.16 -32.07
N VAL A 103 4.98 -2.25 -32.71
CA VAL A 103 6.20 -1.65 -32.12
C VAL A 103 5.92 -0.63 -31.01
N TYR A 104 4.66 -0.24 -30.80
CA TYR A 104 4.26 0.72 -29.76
C TYR A 104 3.68 0.06 -28.52
N GLU A 105 3.64 -1.28 -28.47
CA GLU A 105 3.03 -2.03 -27.37
C GLU A 105 3.72 -1.75 -26.02
N THR A 106 5.05 -1.70 -25.98
CA THR A 106 5.82 -1.33 -24.77
C THR A 106 5.42 0.05 -24.23
N ALA A 107 5.22 1.03 -25.13
CA ALA A 107 4.84 2.39 -24.76
C ALA A 107 3.40 2.44 -24.22
N LEU A 108 2.44 1.86 -24.95
CA LEU A 108 1.04 1.81 -24.55
C LEU A 108 0.85 1.12 -23.20
N LEU A 109 1.53 -0.02 -22.97
CA LEU A 109 1.51 -0.69 -21.68
C LEU A 109 2.13 0.17 -20.57
N GLY A 110 3.25 0.84 -20.85
CA GLY A 110 3.93 1.69 -19.87
C GLY A 110 3.07 2.86 -19.38
N MET A 111 2.39 3.54 -20.32
CA MET A 111 1.45 4.63 -20.06
C MET A 111 0.31 4.17 -19.14
N LEU A 112 -0.37 3.09 -19.54
CA LEU A 112 -1.54 2.57 -18.81
C LEU A 112 -1.17 1.98 -17.44
N ALA A 113 -0.10 1.18 -17.38
CA ALA A 113 0.24 0.46 -16.17
C ALA A 113 0.74 1.39 -15.05
N SER A 114 1.58 2.38 -15.39
CA SER A 114 2.12 3.33 -14.41
C SER A 114 1.05 4.33 -13.96
N GLY A 115 0.33 4.92 -14.92
CA GLY A 115 -0.77 5.84 -14.64
C GLY A 115 -1.82 5.20 -13.74
N SER A 116 -2.31 4.02 -14.10
CA SER A 116 -3.36 3.33 -13.34
C SER A 116 -2.89 2.89 -11.95
N GLY A 117 -1.62 2.47 -11.78
CA GLY A 117 -1.06 2.13 -10.46
C GLY A 117 -1.06 3.33 -9.50
N TRP A 118 -0.56 4.47 -9.97
CA TRP A 118 -0.55 5.72 -9.20
C TRP A 118 -1.97 6.24 -8.89
N ALA A 119 -2.86 6.23 -9.88
CA ALA A 119 -4.25 6.68 -9.71
C ALA A 119 -5.03 5.79 -8.73
N THR A 120 -4.84 4.47 -8.80
CA THR A 120 -5.48 3.52 -7.87
C THR A 120 -5.02 3.74 -6.43
N THR A 121 -3.71 3.96 -6.24
CA THR A 121 -3.16 4.22 -4.89
C THR A 121 -3.61 5.56 -4.34
N ALA A 122 -3.62 6.60 -5.19
CA ALA A 122 -4.16 7.90 -4.81
C ALA A 122 -5.64 7.81 -4.42
N ARG A 123 -6.45 7.01 -5.12
CA ARG A 123 -7.86 6.76 -4.76
C ARG A 123 -7.98 6.14 -3.37
N GLU A 124 -7.21 5.10 -3.05
CA GLU A 124 -7.25 4.47 -1.73
C GLU A 124 -6.92 5.48 -0.62
N ILE A 125 -5.94 6.36 -0.86
CA ILE A 125 -5.50 7.39 0.08
C ILE A 125 -6.58 8.47 0.25
N VAL A 126 -7.22 8.91 -0.83
CA VAL A 126 -8.30 9.90 -0.81
C VAL A 126 -9.52 9.35 -0.07
N ASP A 127 -9.89 8.10 -0.34
CA ASP A 127 -10.99 7.44 0.35
C ASP A 127 -10.70 7.29 1.86
N ALA A 128 -9.44 6.98 2.21
CA ALA A 128 -8.98 6.93 3.60
C ALA A 128 -9.08 8.29 4.32
N ALA A 129 -8.94 9.40 3.60
CA ALA A 129 -8.99 10.76 4.14
C ALA A 129 -10.41 11.25 4.48
N ALA A 130 -11.44 10.43 4.24
CA ALA A 130 -12.82 10.67 4.68
C ALA A 130 -13.36 12.06 4.31
N GLY A 131 -13.06 12.53 3.08
CA GLY A 131 -13.51 13.82 2.55
C GLY A 131 -12.55 14.99 2.78
N LYS A 132 -11.47 14.80 3.55
CA LYS A 132 -10.40 15.80 3.71
C LYS A 132 -9.52 15.85 2.47
N ARG A 133 -8.89 17.01 2.24
CA ARG A 133 -8.07 17.25 1.04
C ARG A 133 -6.77 16.47 1.10
N VAL A 134 -6.43 15.78 0.02
CA VAL A 134 -5.13 15.13 -0.18
C VAL A 134 -4.37 15.84 -1.30
N ILE A 135 -3.12 16.21 -1.06
CA ILE A 135 -2.23 16.84 -2.03
C ILE A 135 -1.08 15.89 -2.36
N SER A 136 -0.82 15.68 -3.65
CA SER A 136 0.31 14.85 -4.10
C SER A 136 1.63 15.60 -4.03
N PHE A 137 2.59 15.05 -3.29
CA PHE A 137 3.98 15.53 -3.18
C PHE A 137 4.99 14.47 -3.67
N GLY A 138 4.55 13.57 -4.55
CA GLY A 138 5.28 12.37 -4.94
C GLY A 138 6.42 12.60 -5.93
N ALA A 139 6.45 13.72 -6.68
CA ALA A 139 7.31 13.88 -7.85
C ALA A 139 8.81 13.70 -7.56
N ARG A 140 9.25 14.00 -6.33
CA ARG A 140 10.64 13.85 -5.88
C ARG A 140 11.12 12.40 -5.70
N HIS A 141 10.24 11.41 -5.73
CA HIS A 141 10.58 10.00 -5.54
C HIS A 141 10.70 9.21 -6.86
N VAL A 142 10.46 9.88 -7.98
CA VAL A 142 10.43 9.28 -9.31
C VAL A 142 11.33 10.07 -10.26
N HIS A 143 11.60 9.51 -11.44
CA HIS A 143 12.43 10.19 -12.44
C HIS A 143 11.77 11.54 -12.83
N PRO A 144 12.52 12.65 -12.92
CA PRO A 144 11.94 13.99 -13.11
C PRO A 144 11.13 14.14 -14.41
N LEU A 145 11.44 13.36 -15.45
CA LEU A 145 10.66 13.34 -16.70
C LEU A 145 9.24 12.79 -16.52
N ILE A 146 8.99 11.96 -15.51
CA ILE A 146 7.68 11.33 -15.29
C ILE A 146 6.97 11.87 -14.03
N GLY A 147 7.65 12.66 -13.19
CA GLY A 147 7.07 13.27 -11.99
C GLY A 147 5.73 13.97 -12.25
N PRO A 148 5.62 14.83 -13.28
CA PRO A 148 4.35 15.46 -13.66
C PRO A 148 3.25 14.49 -14.08
N VAL A 149 3.60 13.39 -14.76
CA VAL A 149 2.64 12.35 -15.18
C VAL A 149 2.12 11.59 -13.97
N MET A 150 2.98 11.28 -12.99
CA MET A 150 2.57 10.67 -11.72
C MET A 150 1.64 11.60 -10.92
N GLU A 151 1.92 12.90 -10.90
CA GLU A 151 1.06 13.88 -10.24
C GLU A 151 -0.30 14.04 -10.94
N TYR A 152 -0.32 14.04 -12.27
CA TYR A 152 -1.55 13.97 -13.05
C TYR A 152 -2.38 12.73 -12.66
N ALA A 153 -1.75 11.54 -12.64
CA ALA A 153 -2.41 10.31 -12.21
C ALA A 153 -2.95 10.39 -10.77
N ALA A 154 -2.22 11.03 -9.86
CA ALA A 154 -2.67 11.25 -8.50
C ALA A 154 -3.95 12.11 -8.43
N ILE A 155 -4.07 13.11 -9.30
CA ILE A 155 -5.27 13.95 -9.42
C ILE A 155 -6.43 13.17 -10.04
N VAL A 156 -6.19 12.37 -11.07
CA VAL A 156 -7.19 11.42 -11.62
C VAL A 156 -7.69 10.46 -10.53
N GLY A 157 -6.79 10.00 -9.65
CA GLY A 157 -7.12 9.21 -8.46
C GLY A 157 -7.89 9.97 -7.38
N GLY A 158 -8.03 11.29 -7.48
CA GLY A 158 -8.84 12.11 -6.58
C GLY A 158 -8.06 13.06 -5.67
N CYS A 159 -6.73 13.19 -5.81
CA CYS A 159 -5.99 14.22 -5.09
C CYS A 159 -6.49 15.61 -5.50
N ALA A 160 -6.62 16.52 -4.53
CA ALA A 160 -7.14 17.86 -4.74
C ALA A 160 -6.12 18.84 -5.38
N GLY A 161 -4.87 18.40 -5.52
CA GLY A 161 -3.78 19.18 -6.10
C GLY A 161 -2.45 18.43 -6.08
N CYS A 162 -1.41 19.03 -6.65
CA CYS A 162 -0.07 18.46 -6.75
C CYS A 162 1.03 19.52 -6.66
N ALA A 163 2.30 19.13 -6.50
CA ALA A 163 3.39 20.06 -6.23
C ALA A 163 3.94 20.77 -7.47
N THR A 164 3.94 20.10 -8.63
CA THR A 164 4.65 20.59 -9.81
C THR A 164 3.72 21.40 -10.73
N PRO A 165 4.22 22.52 -11.32
CA PRO A 165 3.44 23.30 -12.27
C PRO A 165 2.97 22.48 -13.48
N LEU A 166 3.83 21.60 -14.03
CA LEU A 166 3.46 20.79 -15.19
C LEU A 166 2.42 19.72 -14.81
N GLY A 167 2.47 19.12 -13.62
CA GLY A 167 1.44 18.19 -13.16
C GLY A 167 0.08 18.87 -13.04
N ALA A 168 0.05 20.08 -12.48
CA ALA A 168 -1.16 20.90 -12.36
C ALA A 168 -1.73 21.26 -13.74
N GLN A 169 -0.86 21.68 -14.67
CA GLN A 169 -1.24 22.00 -16.04
C GLN A 169 -1.83 20.79 -16.77
N LEU A 170 -1.20 19.61 -16.69
CA LEU A 170 -1.70 18.37 -17.31
C LEU A 170 -3.09 17.99 -16.78
N ALA A 171 -3.36 18.28 -15.51
CA ALA A 171 -4.65 18.02 -14.87
C ALA A 171 -5.69 19.14 -15.07
N GLY A 172 -5.34 20.22 -15.78
CA GLY A 172 -6.22 21.37 -15.97
C GLY A 172 -6.48 22.18 -14.69
N LEU A 173 -5.60 22.08 -13.69
CA LEU A 173 -5.64 22.92 -12.50
C LEU A 173 -5.03 24.28 -12.80
N ALA A 174 -5.59 25.34 -12.19
CA ALA A 174 -5.08 26.69 -12.35
C ALA A 174 -3.65 26.83 -11.82
N ASP A 175 -3.39 26.28 -10.62
CA ASP A 175 -2.12 26.45 -9.92
C ASP A 175 -1.67 25.18 -9.20
N PRO A 176 -0.35 24.93 -9.10
CA PRO A 176 0.18 23.90 -8.23
C PRO A 176 0.01 24.27 -6.76
N SER A 177 -0.02 23.25 -5.90
CA SER A 177 -0.09 23.40 -4.45
C SER A 177 1.30 23.36 -3.82
N GLY A 178 1.61 24.33 -2.98
CA GLY A 178 2.89 24.39 -2.26
C GLY A 178 2.80 25.20 -0.97
N THR A 179 3.75 24.95 -0.08
CA THR A 179 3.97 25.73 1.15
C THR A 179 5.42 26.18 1.19
N MET A 180 5.84 26.83 2.28
CA MET A 180 7.25 27.12 2.49
C MET A 180 8.08 25.85 2.84
N PRO A 181 9.31 25.70 2.32
CA PRO A 181 10.21 24.59 2.65
C PRO A 181 11.08 24.89 3.89
N HIS A 182 11.55 23.83 4.57
CA HIS A 182 12.49 23.96 5.71
C HIS A 182 13.72 24.82 5.40
N ALA A 183 14.26 24.71 4.18
CA ALA A 183 15.44 25.48 3.76
C ALA A 183 15.22 26.99 3.90
N MET A 184 14.01 27.49 3.63
CA MET A 184 13.69 28.90 3.78
C MET A 184 13.79 29.33 5.25
N ILE A 185 13.17 28.57 6.16
CA ILE A 185 13.21 28.84 7.61
C ILE A 185 14.65 28.80 8.13
N LEU A 186 15.45 27.83 7.68
CA LEU A 186 16.87 27.72 8.06
C LEU A 186 17.70 28.93 7.60
N MET A 187 17.41 29.53 6.43
CA MET A 187 18.12 30.73 5.96
C MET A 187 17.78 31.97 6.78
N PHE A 188 16.55 32.10 7.29
CA PHE A 188 16.18 33.17 8.20
C PHE A 188 16.64 32.92 9.64
N GLY A 189 16.88 31.68 10.02
CA GLY A 189 17.24 31.27 11.39
C GLY A 189 16.10 31.38 12.40
N ASP A 190 14.89 31.73 11.94
CA ASP A 190 13.68 31.85 12.75
C ASP A 190 12.41 31.69 11.89
N THR A 191 11.45 30.89 12.37
CA THR A 191 10.21 30.59 11.63
C THR A 191 9.30 31.81 11.49
N VAL A 192 9.21 32.67 12.51
CA VAL A 192 8.34 33.86 12.46
C VAL A 192 8.89 34.87 11.46
N LEU A 193 10.22 35.09 11.44
CA LEU A 193 10.85 35.94 10.43
C LEU A 193 10.61 35.42 9.01
N ALA A 194 10.79 34.12 8.79
CA ALA A 194 10.51 33.49 7.50
C ALA A 194 9.04 33.62 7.10
N ALA A 195 8.11 33.43 8.04
CA ALA A 195 6.68 33.46 7.79
C ALA A 195 6.18 34.89 7.47
N LYS A 196 6.69 35.90 8.18
CA LYS A 196 6.43 37.32 7.84
C LYS A 196 6.97 37.68 6.47
N ALA A 197 8.21 37.28 6.18
CA ALA A 197 8.80 37.52 4.86
C ALA A 197 8.01 36.83 3.74
N PHE A 198 7.51 35.60 3.97
CA PHE A 198 6.63 34.91 3.02
C PHE A 198 5.31 35.67 2.82
N ASP A 199 4.71 36.18 3.89
CA ASP A 199 3.47 36.94 3.83
C ASP A 199 3.63 38.28 3.08
N ASP A 200 4.73 39.00 3.32
CA ASP A 200 5.00 40.31 2.72
C ASP A 200 5.25 40.24 1.20
N HIS A 201 5.73 39.10 0.69
CA HIS A 201 6.23 39.00 -0.69
C HIS A 201 5.39 38.12 -1.62
N MET A 202 4.52 37.26 -1.09
CA MET A 202 3.64 36.41 -1.93
C MET A 202 2.30 37.10 -2.21
N ALA A 203 1.70 36.83 -3.38
CA ALA A 203 0.38 37.34 -3.72
C ALA A 203 -0.72 36.74 -2.83
N ASP A 204 -1.85 37.44 -2.64
CA ASP A 204 -2.91 37.06 -1.68
C ASP A 204 -3.63 35.74 -2.02
N ASP A 205 -3.50 35.24 -3.24
CA ASP A 205 -4.00 33.94 -3.70
C ASP A 205 -3.17 32.75 -3.15
N VAL A 206 -1.95 33.00 -2.68
CA VAL A 206 -1.11 31.98 -2.04
C VAL A 206 -1.49 31.80 -0.57
N LEU A 207 -1.97 30.61 -0.18
CA LEU A 207 -2.32 30.36 1.22
C LEU A 207 -1.08 30.38 2.12
N ARG A 208 -1.13 31.14 3.22
CA ARG A 208 -0.08 31.17 4.24
C ARG A 208 -0.19 29.92 5.12
N ILE A 209 0.48 28.85 4.68
CA ILE A 209 0.63 27.60 5.44
C ILE A 209 2.09 27.48 5.85
N VAL A 210 2.36 27.58 7.14
CA VAL A 210 3.71 27.72 7.69
C VAL A 210 4.20 26.40 8.26
N LEU A 211 5.43 26.02 7.94
CA LEU A 211 6.04 24.78 8.40
C LEU A 211 6.65 24.98 9.80
N VAL A 212 6.23 24.19 10.80
CA VAL A 212 6.48 24.50 12.23
C VAL A 212 7.41 23.52 12.96
N ASP A 213 7.92 22.49 12.28
CA ASP A 213 8.81 21.48 12.87
C ASP A 213 10.32 21.70 12.57
N THR A 214 10.72 22.90 12.15
CA THR A 214 12.12 23.17 11.73
C THR A 214 13.09 23.41 12.88
N LEU A 215 12.71 24.25 13.87
CA LEU A 215 13.65 24.73 14.91
C LEU A 215 13.18 24.41 16.32
N LYS A 216 11.89 24.60 16.61
CA LYS A 216 11.31 24.40 17.95
C LYS A 216 10.31 23.25 17.95
N ASP A 217 9.75 23.00 19.13
CA ASP A 217 8.59 22.14 19.28
C ASP A 217 7.40 22.71 18.50
N GLU A 218 6.68 21.84 17.80
CA GLU A 218 5.62 22.20 16.87
C GLU A 218 4.48 22.96 17.55
N ALA A 219 4.17 22.65 18.81
CA ALA A 219 3.09 23.31 19.54
C ALA A 219 3.49 24.71 20.00
N GLU A 220 4.75 24.92 20.40
CA GLU A 220 5.30 26.25 20.67
C GLU A 220 5.36 27.07 19.37
N GLU A 221 5.91 26.51 18.31
CA GLU A 221 6.15 27.22 17.07
C GLU A 221 4.84 27.59 16.36
N SER A 222 3.81 26.74 16.45
CA SER A 222 2.47 27.04 15.94
C SER A 222 1.87 28.29 16.57
N LEU A 223 2.00 28.46 17.89
CA LEU A 223 1.50 29.65 18.60
C LEU A 223 2.28 30.90 18.20
N ARG A 224 3.62 30.82 18.14
CA ARG A 224 4.47 31.94 17.74
C ARG A 224 4.12 32.48 16.35
N VAL A 225 3.85 31.57 15.41
CA VAL A 225 3.47 31.93 14.04
C VAL A 225 2.04 32.47 13.98
N ALA A 226 1.10 31.88 14.73
CA ALA A 226 -0.28 32.36 14.82
C ALA A 226 -0.37 33.77 15.41
N GLU A 227 0.36 34.05 16.49
CA GLU A 227 0.46 35.40 17.07
C GLU A 227 1.05 36.42 16.09
N ALA A 228 2.02 36.00 15.28
CA ALA A 228 2.72 36.89 14.36
C ALA A 228 1.91 37.27 13.11
N LEU A 229 1.08 36.36 12.60
CA LEU A 229 0.33 36.51 11.34
C LEU A 229 -1.18 36.74 11.55
N GLY A 230 -1.72 36.35 12.70
CA GLY A 230 -3.15 36.51 13.02
C GLY A 230 -4.07 35.90 11.96
N GLU A 231 -5.03 36.70 11.48
CA GLU A 231 -6.00 36.31 10.45
C GLU A 231 -5.36 35.97 9.09
N ARG A 232 -4.12 36.41 8.84
CA ARG A 232 -3.42 36.07 7.59
C ARG A 232 -2.91 34.63 7.59
N LEU A 233 -2.74 33.99 8.74
CA LEU A 233 -2.33 32.58 8.83
C LEU A 233 -3.48 31.65 8.46
N ARG A 234 -3.32 30.89 7.38
CA ARG A 234 -4.32 29.89 6.96
C ARG A 234 -4.12 28.55 7.65
N GLY A 235 -2.88 28.21 8.01
CA GLY A 235 -2.61 26.98 8.72
C GLY A 235 -1.15 26.75 9.06
N VAL A 236 -0.91 25.71 9.84
CA VAL A 236 0.42 25.19 10.13
C VAL A 236 0.60 23.82 9.48
N ARG A 237 1.80 23.55 8.98
CA ARG A 237 2.18 22.27 8.39
C ARG A 237 3.17 21.54 9.29
N LEU A 238 2.85 20.28 9.59
CA LEU A 238 3.68 19.36 10.36
C LEU A 238 4.32 18.33 9.42
N ASP A 239 5.64 18.32 9.37
CA ASP A 239 6.45 17.34 8.63
C ASP A 239 7.45 16.62 9.54
N THR A 240 7.07 16.45 10.82
CA THR A 240 7.93 16.00 11.92
C THR A 240 8.80 14.81 11.50
N PRO A 241 10.14 14.90 11.68
CA PRO A 241 11.05 13.86 11.24
C PRO A 241 10.88 12.56 12.03
N LYS A 242 11.31 11.45 11.42
CA LYS A 242 11.22 10.10 12.03
C LYS A 242 11.95 10.03 13.37
N GLU A 243 13.08 10.72 13.47
CA GLU A 243 13.94 10.81 14.65
C GLU A 243 13.21 11.47 15.83
N ARG A 244 12.19 12.30 15.56
CA ARG A 244 11.29 12.90 16.55
C ARG A 244 9.95 12.16 16.70
N GLY A 245 9.83 10.97 16.09
CA GLY A 245 8.66 10.10 16.21
C GLY A 245 7.59 10.27 15.13
N HIS A 246 7.87 11.08 14.10
CA HIS A 246 6.89 11.52 13.11
C HIS A 246 5.69 12.30 13.69
N VAL A 247 4.80 12.80 12.82
CA VAL A 247 3.54 13.39 13.24
C VAL A 247 2.67 12.33 13.92
N THR A 248 2.19 12.60 15.13
CA THR A 248 1.31 11.70 15.89
C THR A 248 -0.07 12.31 16.11
N ILE A 249 -1.07 11.47 16.42
CA ILE A 249 -2.44 11.92 16.70
C ILE A 249 -2.46 12.86 17.92
N ASP A 250 -1.70 12.52 18.97
CA ASP A 250 -1.65 13.32 20.19
C ASP A 250 -0.99 14.68 19.96
N LEU A 251 0.07 14.74 19.15
CA LEU A 251 0.70 16.01 18.75
C LEU A 251 -0.29 16.93 18.02
N VAL A 252 -1.05 16.40 17.06
CA VAL A 252 -2.05 17.18 16.33
C VAL A 252 -3.15 17.69 17.27
N LYS A 253 -3.62 16.85 18.21
CA LYS A 253 -4.61 17.26 19.22
C LYS A 253 -4.08 18.32 20.17
N GLU A 254 -2.82 18.20 20.59
CA GLU A 254 -2.16 19.18 21.43
C GLU A 254 -2.07 20.54 20.72
N ILE A 255 -1.59 20.56 19.48
CA ILE A 255 -1.49 21.80 18.68
C ILE A 255 -2.85 22.46 18.52
N ARG A 256 -3.89 21.68 18.16
CA ARG A 256 -5.25 22.19 18.04
C ARG A 256 -5.75 22.80 19.34
N ALA A 257 -5.61 22.08 20.45
CA ALA A 257 -6.06 22.55 21.76
C ALA A 257 -5.34 23.85 22.19
N ARG A 258 -4.04 23.98 21.91
CA ARG A 258 -3.27 25.19 22.23
C ARG A 258 -3.68 26.37 21.36
N LEU A 259 -3.85 26.16 20.05
CA LEU A 259 -4.32 27.20 19.13
C LEU A 259 -5.73 27.69 19.52
N ASP A 260 -6.65 26.78 19.86
CA ASP A 260 -8.01 27.13 20.29
C ASP A 260 -8.00 27.93 21.59
N GLN A 261 -7.21 27.52 22.59
CA GLN A 261 -7.06 28.26 23.85
C GLN A 261 -6.50 29.67 23.66
N ALA A 262 -5.68 29.86 22.61
CA ALA A 262 -5.13 31.17 22.23
C ALA A 262 -6.05 31.97 21.28
N GLY A 263 -7.22 31.43 20.91
CA GLY A 263 -8.21 32.11 20.05
C GLY A 263 -7.97 31.96 18.54
N PHE A 264 -7.13 31.02 18.10
CA PHE A 264 -6.78 30.78 16.70
C PHE A 264 -7.52 29.58 16.09
N GLU A 265 -8.84 29.51 16.30
CA GLU A 265 -9.70 28.41 15.83
C GLU A 265 -9.73 28.29 14.29
N HIS A 266 -9.44 29.39 13.56
CA HIS A 266 -9.43 29.43 12.09
C HIS A 266 -8.18 28.81 11.45
N VAL A 267 -7.10 28.62 12.21
CA VAL A 267 -5.80 28.16 11.69
C VAL A 267 -5.87 26.65 11.44
N GLY A 268 -5.86 26.20 10.18
CA GLY A 268 -5.90 24.77 9.86
C GLY A 268 -4.61 24.02 10.19
N ILE A 269 -4.69 22.69 10.32
CA ILE A 269 -3.55 21.80 10.53
C ILE A 269 -3.37 20.89 9.32
N PHE A 270 -2.21 21.01 8.69
CA PHE A 270 -1.79 20.29 7.51
C PHE A 270 -0.70 19.30 7.92
N VAL A 271 -0.79 18.04 7.51
CA VAL A 271 0.23 17.04 7.89
C VAL A 271 0.85 16.40 6.66
N SER A 272 2.15 16.18 6.70
CA SER A 272 2.91 15.48 5.66
C SER A 272 3.94 14.55 6.28
N GLY A 273 4.65 13.79 5.44
CA GLY A 273 5.77 12.96 5.87
C GLY A 273 5.35 11.54 6.27
N GLY A 274 5.49 10.60 5.32
CA GLY A 274 5.27 9.17 5.60
C GLY A 274 3.81 8.80 5.90
N PHE A 275 2.86 9.52 5.29
CA PHE A 275 1.45 9.13 5.28
C PHE A 275 1.16 8.16 4.13
N ASP A 276 0.41 7.11 4.44
CA ASP A 276 -0.20 6.17 3.52
C ASP A 276 -1.69 6.00 3.91
N ALA A 277 -2.44 5.21 3.14
CA ALA A 277 -3.86 5.01 3.40
C ALA A 277 -4.14 4.43 4.80
N GLN A 278 -3.28 3.55 5.33
CA GLN A 278 -3.49 2.99 6.66
C GLN A 278 -3.27 4.02 7.76
N ARG A 279 -2.19 4.80 7.68
CA ARG A 279 -1.89 5.83 8.65
C ARG A 279 -2.96 6.93 8.66
N ILE A 280 -3.48 7.30 7.50
CA ILE A 280 -4.60 8.24 7.41
C ILE A 280 -5.84 7.66 8.11
N ARG A 281 -6.20 6.39 7.85
CA ARG A 281 -7.31 5.72 8.56
C ARG A 281 -7.13 5.73 10.07
N ASP A 282 -5.91 5.52 10.56
CA ASP A 282 -5.61 5.57 12.00
C ASP A 282 -5.82 6.99 12.57
N PHE A 283 -5.44 8.03 11.82
CA PHE A 283 -5.66 9.43 12.20
C PHE A 283 -7.15 9.80 12.22
N GLU A 284 -7.90 9.39 11.19
CA GLU A 284 -9.35 9.61 11.13
C GLU A 284 -10.08 8.87 12.26
N ALA A 285 -9.75 7.59 12.50
CA ALA A 285 -10.31 6.82 13.61
C ALA A 285 -9.94 7.43 14.98
N GLY A 286 -8.74 8.00 15.09
CA GLY A 286 -8.28 8.75 16.25
C GLY A 286 -8.94 10.11 16.43
N HIS A 287 -9.79 10.56 15.49
CA HIS A 287 -10.38 11.89 15.44
C HIS A 287 -9.30 12.99 15.55
N ALA A 288 -8.20 12.82 14.83
CA ALA A 288 -7.15 13.84 14.75
C ALA A 288 -7.68 15.07 13.99
N PRO A 289 -7.57 16.29 14.54
CA PRO A 289 -8.03 17.52 13.87
C PRO A 289 -7.05 17.94 12.77
N VAL A 290 -7.04 17.18 11.68
CA VAL A 290 -6.28 17.44 10.45
C VAL A 290 -7.22 17.96 9.37
N ASP A 291 -6.84 19.01 8.66
CA ASP A 291 -7.60 19.61 7.56
C ASP A 291 -7.15 19.09 6.19
N SER A 292 -5.87 18.74 6.04
CA SER A 292 -5.32 18.21 4.80
C SER A 292 -4.08 17.35 4.98
N TYR A 293 -3.93 16.36 4.10
CA TYR A 293 -2.79 15.45 4.02
C TYR A 293 -1.93 15.75 2.80
N GLY A 294 -0.62 15.90 3.00
CA GLY A 294 0.40 15.91 1.94
C GLY A 294 1.02 14.53 1.81
N VAL A 295 0.79 13.85 0.69
CA VAL A 295 1.22 12.46 0.49
C VAL A 295 2.19 12.34 -0.68
N GLY A 296 3.38 11.79 -0.40
CA GLY A 296 4.44 11.65 -1.39
C GLY A 296 4.71 10.20 -1.75
N MET A 297 5.64 9.59 -1.02
CA MET A 297 6.21 8.27 -1.34
C MET A 297 5.15 7.22 -1.61
N ALA A 298 4.11 7.12 -0.77
CA ALA A 298 3.05 6.11 -0.89
C ALA A 298 2.37 6.11 -2.27
N ILE A 299 2.07 7.28 -2.84
CA ILE A 299 1.51 7.40 -4.20
C ILE A 299 2.59 7.04 -5.22
N SER A 300 3.74 7.71 -5.16
CA SER A 300 4.77 7.61 -6.20
C SER A 300 5.45 6.24 -6.30
N SER A 301 5.48 5.46 -5.21
CA SER A 301 6.15 4.16 -5.18
C SER A 301 5.36 3.04 -5.84
N ASP A 302 4.04 3.19 -5.98
CA ASP A 302 3.17 2.16 -6.56
C ASP A 302 2.94 2.39 -8.07
N ALA A 303 4.04 2.51 -8.81
CA ALA A 303 4.03 2.66 -10.27
C ALA A 303 3.58 1.38 -11.00
N MET A 304 3.26 0.32 -10.28
CA MET A 304 2.71 -0.92 -10.82
C MET A 304 1.70 -1.42 -9.80
N PRO A 305 0.45 -1.77 -10.18
CA PRO A 305 -0.48 -2.36 -9.23
C PRO A 305 0.22 -3.51 -8.51
N ALA A 306 0.19 -3.48 -7.17
CA ALA A 306 0.86 -4.46 -6.33
C ALA A 306 0.74 -5.84 -6.97
N ARG A 307 1.88 -6.43 -7.40
CA ARG A 307 1.85 -7.73 -8.09
C ARG A 307 1.00 -8.66 -7.23
N THR A 308 -0.19 -9.02 -7.70
CA THR A 308 -1.05 -9.98 -7.04
C THR A 308 -0.82 -11.34 -7.68
N GLY A 309 -1.35 -12.40 -7.07
CA GLY A 309 -1.25 -13.73 -7.66
C GLY A 309 -0.09 -14.57 -7.14
N ARG A 310 -0.06 -15.81 -7.65
CA ARG A 310 0.85 -16.87 -7.20
C ARG A 310 2.33 -16.50 -7.29
N ALA A 311 2.73 -15.79 -8.35
CA ALA A 311 4.13 -15.40 -8.55
C ALA A 311 4.60 -14.36 -7.53
N ALA A 312 3.75 -13.40 -7.18
CA ALA A 312 4.08 -12.37 -6.19
C ALA A 312 4.20 -12.94 -4.78
N LEU A 313 3.28 -13.85 -4.41
CA LEU A 313 3.41 -14.59 -3.15
C LEU A 313 4.71 -15.41 -3.14
N ALA A 314 5.04 -16.12 -4.23
CA ALA A 314 6.27 -16.89 -4.29
C ALA A 314 7.53 -16.01 -4.11
N ALA A 315 7.57 -14.83 -4.73
CA ALA A 315 8.67 -13.87 -4.55
C ALA A 315 8.75 -13.35 -3.11
N HIS A 316 7.60 -12.99 -2.52
CA HIS A 316 7.53 -12.56 -1.11
C HIS A 316 8.03 -13.66 -0.16
N GLN A 317 7.60 -14.91 -0.38
CA GLN A 317 8.03 -16.06 0.40
C GLN A 317 9.54 -16.33 0.24
N ALA A 318 10.08 -16.24 -0.98
CA ALA A 318 11.51 -16.41 -1.22
C ALA A 318 12.33 -15.35 -0.45
N ALA A 319 11.92 -14.08 -0.52
CA ALA A 319 12.56 -13.00 0.21
C ALA A 319 12.46 -13.20 1.74
N CYS A 320 11.29 -13.62 2.25
CA CYS A 320 11.13 -13.90 3.68
C CYS A 320 12.02 -15.06 4.15
N ARG A 321 12.19 -16.12 3.34
CA ARG A 321 13.09 -17.25 3.67
C ARG A 321 14.56 -16.85 3.74
N ALA A 322 14.97 -15.84 2.97
CA ALA A 322 16.33 -15.30 2.94
C ALA A 322 16.61 -14.23 4.04
N CYS A 323 15.60 -13.83 4.81
CA CYS A 323 15.74 -12.81 5.84
C CYS A 323 16.68 -13.25 6.97
N HIS A 324 17.65 -12.40 7.32
CA HIS A 324 18.66 -12.60 8.36
C HIS A 324 18.71 -11.49 9.43
N VAL A 325 17.88 -10.44 9.29
CA VAL A 325 17.90 -9.20 10.11
C VAL A 325 17.99 -9.45 11.61
N CYS A 326 17.17 -10.34 12.17
CA CYS A 326 17.19 -10.60 13.63
C CYS A 326 18.48 -11.30 14.08
N ALA A 327 19.13 -12.07 13.21
CA ALA A 327 20.43 -12.67 13.51
C ALA A 327 21.54 -11.63 13.43
N ASP A 328 21.52 -10.75 12.43
CA ASP A 328 22.52 -9.68 12.26
C ASP A 328 22.49 -8.68 13.42
N GLN A 329 21.30 -8.41 13.95
CA GLN A 329 21.12 -7.56 15.13
C GLN A 329 21.44 -8.28 16.45
N GLY A 330 21.86 -9.55 16.41
CA GLY A 330 22.17 -10.33 17.61
C GLY A 330 20.96 -10.67 18.49
N ILE A 331 19.72 -10.51 17.98
CA ILE A 331 18.49 -10.83 18.74
C ILE A 331 18.33 -12.35 18.88
N ILE A 332 18.70 -13.09 17.85
CA ILE A 332 18.74 -14.55 17.82
C ILE A 332 20.08 -15.02 17.26
N PRO A 333 20.56 -16.23 17.61
CA PRO A 333 21.83 -16.72 17.11
C PRO A 333 21.78 -17.17 15.64
N GLU A 334 20.61 -17.54 15.13
CA GLU A 334 20.46 -18.06 13.76
C GLU A 334 19.09 -17.71 13.18
N ALA A 335 19.09 -17.28 11.92
CA ALA A 335 17.87 -17.00 11.18
C ALA A 335 17.23 -18.28 10.66
N GLY A 336 15.99 -18.52 11.07
CA GLY A 336 15.19 -19.65 10.61
C GLY A 336 13.75 -19.29 10.28
N PRO A 337 13.47 -18.43 9.28
CA PRO A 337 12.09 -18.06 8.95
C PRO A 337 11.25 -19.29 8.61
N THR A 338 10.15 -19.48 9.33
CA THR A 338 9.24 -20.62 9.22
C THR A 338 7.80 -20.15 9.03
N PHE A 339 7.23 -20.53 7.90
CA PHE A 339 5.84 -20.29 7.48
C PHE A 339 5.49 -21.29 6.37
N GLN A 340 4.20 -21.47 6.09
CA GLN A 340 3.73 -22.39 5.04
C GLN A 340 2.38 -21.95 4.49
N GLY A 341 2.19 -22.01 3.18
CA GLY A 341 0.88 -21.84 2.56
C GLY A 341 0.99 -21.52 1.07
N GLU A 342 -0.12 -21.62 0.36
CA GLU A 342 -0.22 -21.38 -1.07
C GLU A 342 -1.12 -20.17 -1.39
N TRP A 343 -0.98 -19.68 -2.63
CA TRP A 343 -1.87 -18.64 -3.16
C TRP A 343 -3.33 -19.11 -3.17
N GLY A 344 -4.23 -18.23 -2.75
CA GLY A 344 -5.67 -18.50 -2.72
C GLY A 344 -6.14 -19.25 -1.47
N ALA A 345 -5.27 -19.48 -0.47
CA ALA A 345 -5.67 -20.05 0.81
C ALA A 345 -6.77 -19.18 1.48
N PRO A 346 -8.00 -19.69 1.68
CA PRO A 346 -9.07 -18.88 2.24
C PRO A 346 -8.93 -18.63 3.75
N PHE A 347 -8.13 -19.45 4.44
CA PHE A 347 -7.79 -19.28 5.84
C PHE A 347 -6.35 -18.79 5.98
N MET A 348 -6.11 -17.95 6.99
CA MET A 348 -4.78 -17.65 7.50
C MET A 348 -4.74 -17.96 8.99
N LEU A 349 -3.68 -18.59 9.47
CA LEU A 349 -3.45 -18.82 10.90
C LEU A 349 -2.22 -18.04 11.32
N VAL A 350 -2.37 -17.19 12.33
CA VAL A 350 -1.29 -16.37 12.88
C VAL A 350 -0.99 -16.79 14.31
N GLY A 351 0.23 -17.30 14.53
CA GLY A 351 0.76 -17.63 15.85
C GLY A 351 1.77 -16.59 16.37
N GLN A 352 2.41 -16.88 17.51
CA GLN A 352 3.40 -15.99 18.10
C GLN A 352 4.80 -16.12 17.46
N ALA A 353 5.34 -17.33 17.40
CA ALA A 353 6.67 -17.66 16.90
C ALA A 353 6.81 -19.19 16.70
N PRO A 354 7.74 -19.67 15.85
CA PRO A 354 8.14 -21.07 15.78
C PRO A 354 8.66 -21.60 17.13
N GLY A 355 8.62 -22.92 17.31
CA GLY A 355 9.30 -23.65 18.38
C GLY A 355 10.56 -24.37 17.88
N PRO A 356 11.20 -25.21 18.73
CA PRO A 356 12.43 -25.91 18.38
C PRO A 356 12.25 -26.93 17.25
N ALA A 357 11.13 -27.67 17.22
CA ALA A 357 10.84 -28.61 16.14
C ALA A 357 10.61 -27.88 14.81
N GLU A 358 9.96 -26.73 14.86
CA GLU A 358 9.70 -25.87 13.70
C GLU A 358 10.98 -25.22 13.15
N ARG A 359 11.99 -24.97 14.01
CA ARG A 359 13.33 -24.53 13.58
C ARG A 359 14.01 -25.60 12.72
N GLU A 360 14.00 -26.85 13.17
CA GLU A 360 14.65 -27.98 12.48
C GLU A 360 13.91 -28.32 11.18
N THR A 361 12.60 -28.43 11.25
CA THR A 361 11.77 -28.91 10.12
C THR A 361 11.40 -27.82 9.13
N ARG A 362 11.56 -26.53 9.49
CA ARG A 362 11.08 -25.36 8.73
C ARG A 362 9.58 -25.41 8.40
N ARG A 363 8.81 -26.21 9.16
CA ARG A 363 7.36 -26.39 9.00
C ARG A 363 6.65 -25.85 10.24
N PRO A 364 5.69 -24.92 10.10
CA PRO A 364 4.95 -24.40 11.25
C PRO A 364 4.16 -25.50 11.96
N PHE A 365 4.08 -25.43 13.28
CA PHE A 365 3.31 -26.38 14.10
C PHE A 365 3.68 -27.85 13.80
N SER A 366 4.98 -28.16 13.74
CA SER A 366 5.50 -29.53 13.59
C SER A 366 5.76 -30.20 14.95
N GLY A 367 5.79 -29.44 16.04
CA GLY A 367 5.97 -29.95 17.41
C GLY A 367 4.69 -30.43 18.10
N ARG A 368 4.76 -30.61 19.42
CA ARG A 368 3.64 -31.09 20.27
C ARG A 368 2.40 -30.20 20.19
N ALA A 369 2.58 -28.88 20.23
CA ALA A 369 1.50 -27.92 20.11
C ALA A 369 0.80 -28.01 18.74
N GLY A 370 1.53 -28.40 17.70
CA GLY A 370 0.97 -28.64 16.38
C GLY A 370 0.06 -29.86 16.30
N LYS A 371 0.41 -30.96 16.99
CA LYS A 371 -0.49 -32.13 17.09
C LYS A 371 -1.82 -31.77 17.75
N GLU A 372 -1.79 -30.90 18.76
CA GLU A 372 -3.02 -30.41 19.41
C GLU A 372 -3.83 -29.51 18.49
N LEU A 373 -3.16 -28.56 17.81
CA LEU A 373 -3.81 -27.72 16.83
C LEU A 373 -4.47 -28.54 15.71
N ASP A 374 -3.77 -29.54 15.19
CA ASP A 374 -4.31 -30.43 14.16
C ASP A 374 -5.59 -31.14 14.66
N ARG A 375 -5.61 -31.63 15.91
CA ARG A 375 -6.83 -32.20 16.53
C ARG A 375 -7.97 -31.18 16.62
N TRP A 376 -7.67 -29.92 16.92
CA TRP A 376 -8.67 -28.87 16.95
C TRP A 376 -9.24 -28.57 15.57
N MET A 377 -8.39 -28.55 14.53
CA MET A 377 -8.83 -28.28 13.17
C MET A 377 -9.70 -29.42 12.63
N LEU A 378 -9.39 -30.68 12.93
CA LEU A 378 -10.28 -31.79 12.58
C LEU A 378 -11.66 -31.66 13.24
N ARG A 379 -11.70 -31.25 14.52
CA ARG A 379 -12.96 -30.93 15.21
C ARG A 379 -13.68 -29.72 14.62
N ALA A 380 -12.94 -28.77 14.07
CA ALA A 380 -13.47 -27.62 13.34
C ALA A 380 -13.89 -27.96 11.89
N GLY A 381 -13.99 -29.24 11.55
CA GLY A 381 -14.59 -29.71 10.30
C GLY A 381 -13.61 -29.92 9.14
N PHE A 382 -12.30 -29.74 9.32
CA PHE A 382 -11.32 -30.16 8.32
C PHE A 382 -11.27 -31.70 8.24
N LYS A 383 -11.25 -32.25 7.02
CA LYS A 383 -11.28 -33.70 6.76
C LYS A 383 -10.05 -34.41 7.32
N ASP A 384 -8.88 -33.84 7.07
CA ASP A 384 -7.59 -34.37 7.48
C ASP A 384 -6.58 -33.21 7.65
N ARG A 385 -5.38 -33.56 8.09
CA ARG A 385 -4.29 -32.59 8.31
C ARG A 385 -3.86 -31.93 7.00
N ASP A 386 -3.84 -32.67 5.91
CA ASP A 386 -3.33 -32.17 4.63
C ASP A 386 -4.30 -31.16 4.00
N GLU A 387 -5.60 -31.39 4.12
CA GLU A 387 -6.62 -30.40 3.77
C GLU A 387 -6.45 -29.12 4.58
N PHE A 388 -6.30 -29.22 5.90
CA PHE A 388 -6.07 -28.06 6.75
C PHE A 388 -4.85 -27.25 6.28
N ARG A 389 -3.71 -27.91 6.02
CA ARG A 389 -2.48 -27.24 5.55
C ARG A 389 -2.59 -26.68 4.14
N ARG A 390 -3.40 -27.28 3.26
CA ARG A 390 -3.65 -26.78 1.90
C ARG A 390 -4.53 -25.53 1.90
N LEU A 391 -5.56 -25.50 2.75
CA LEU A 391 -6.53 -24.39 2.80
C LEU A 391 -6.10 -23.24 3.72
N THR A 392 -5.01 -23.40 4.47
CA THR A 392 -4.59 -22.44 5.49
C THR A 392 -3.17 -21.97 5.23
N TYR A 393 -3.00 -20.66 5.09
CA TYR A 393 -1.70 -20.03 5.17
C TYR A 393 -1.29 -19.85 6.63
N ILE A 394 -0.16 -20.40 7.04
CA ILE A 394 0.28 -20.45 8.44
C ILE A 394 1.54 -19.62 8.62
N ALA A 395 1.40 -18.60 9.47
CA ALA A 395 2.40 -17.58 9.75
C ALA A 395 2.49 -17.30 11.26
N ALA A 396 3.48 -16.48 11.64
CA ALA A 396 3.64 -16.04 13.02
C ALA A 396 4.13 -14.59 13.07
N LEU A 397 3.89 -13.92 14.20
CA LEU A 397 4.35 -12.54 14.44
C LEU A 397 5.88 -12.41 14.35
N MET A 398 6.61 -13.40 14.84
CA MET A 398 8.04 -13.57 14.60
C MET A 398 8.27 -14.80 13.74
N ARG A 399 9.10 -14.70 12.69
CA ARG A 399 9.33 -15.80 11.73
C ARG A 399 10.34 -16.84 12.20
N CYS A 400 11.20 -16.50 13.15
CA CYS A 400 12.29 -17.34 13.64
C CYS A 400 12.03 -17.83 15.07
N PHE A 401 12.65 -18.93 15.46
CA PHE A 401 12.60 -19.43 16.84
C PHE A 401 13.36 -18.47 17.79
N PRO A 402 12.70 -17.89 18.82
CA PRO A 402 13.35 -16.92 19.72
C PRO A 402 14.29 -17.55 20.76
N GLY A 403 14.35 -18.89 20.85
CA GLY A 403 15.15 -19.60 21.85
C GLY A 403 14.32 -20.14 23.03
N ARG A 404 14.98 -20.87 23.92
CA ARG A 404 14.38 -21.42 25.16
C ARG A 404 14.48 -20.43 26.30
N ASN A 405 13.50 -20.46 27.22
CA ASN A 405 13.60 -19.69 28.45
C ASN A 405 14.75 -20.21 29.34
N LYS A 406 15.18 -19.39 30.32
CA LYS A 406 16.35 -19.69 31.18
C LYS A 406 16.23 -21.04 31.93
N ASN A 407 15.01 -21.46 32.25
CA ASN A 407 14.75 -22.68 33.01
C ASN A 407 14.50 -23.90 32.09
N ASN A 408 14.62 -23.73 30.78
CA ASN A 408 14.32 -24.72 29.74
C ASN A 408 12.93 -25.38 29.85
N THR A 409 11.99 -24.70 30.52
CA THR A 409 10.62 -25.17 30.72
C THR A 409 9.70 -24.76 29.58
N GLY A 410 10.10 -23.82 28.72
CA GLY A 410 9.30 -23.32 27.61
C GLY A 410 10.13 -22.45 26.66
N ASP A 411 9.46 -21.93 25.64
CA ASP A 411 10.10 -21.09 24.63
C ASP A 411 10.04 -19.63 25.06
N LEU A 412 11.02 -18.83 24.64
CA LEU A 412 11.02 -17.39 24.87
C LEU A 412 9.83 -16.76 24.17
N ARG A 413 9.22 -15.78 24.83
CA ARG A 413 8.28 -14.88 24.16
C ARG A 413 9.07 -14.10 23.09
N PRO A 414 8.54 -13.96 21.86
CA PRO A 414 9.25 -13.22 20.82
C PRO A 414 9.49 -11.77 21.28
N PRO A 415 10.75 -11.27 21.21
CA PRO A 415 11.08 -9.90 21.60
C PRO A 415 10.34 -8.86 20.74
N PRO A 416 9.95 -7.70 21.30
CA PRO A 416 9.27 -6.64 20.53
C PRO A 416 10.02 -6.21 19.26
N ALA A 417 11.35 -6.07 19.34
CA ALA A 417 12.18 -5.74 18.19
C ALA A 417 12.10 -6.80 17.06
N ALA A 418 12.08 -8.08 17.42
CA ALA A 418 11.93 -9.16 16.43
C ALA A 418 10.54 -9.18 15.79
N VAL A 419 9.49 -8.88 16.56
CA VAL A 419 8.12 -8.73 16.03
C VAL A 419 8.05 -7.54 15.07
N ALA A 420 8.66 -6.41 15.43
CA ALA A 420 8.72 -5.22 14.57
C ALA A 420 9.46 -5.53 13.25
N ASN A 421 10.61 -6.18 13.31
CA ASN A 421 11.36 -6.62 12.12
C ASN A 421 10.54 -7.56 11.22
N CYS A 422 9.66 -8.38 11.81
CA CYS A 422 8.86 -9.36 11.07
C CYS A 422 7.50 -8.83 10.60
N ALA A 423 7.06 -7.66 11.05
CA ALA A 423 5.72 -7.14 10.81
C ALA A 423 5.43 -6.99 9.30
N HIS A 424 6.39 -6.45 8.56
CA HIS A 424 6.22 -6.20 7.12
C HIS A 424 6.02 -7.49 6.30
N TRP A 425 6.55 -8.64 6.74
CA TRP A 425 6.29 -9.93 6.10
C TRP A 425 4.83 -10.34 6.29
N LEU A 426 4.32 -10.24 7.52
CA LEU A 426 2.93 -10.56 7.81
C LEU A 426 1.96 -9.63 7.06
N ASP A 427 2.24 -8.33 7.07
CA ASP A 427 1.41 -7.34 6.39
C ASP A 427 1.43 -7.54 4.87
N GLY A 428 2.59 -7.93 4.30
CA GLY A 428 2.71 -8.31 2.90
C GLY A 428 1.89 -9.56 2.55
N GLU A 429 1.95 -10.61 3.37
CA GLU A 429 1.14 -11.82 3.20
C GLU A 429 -0.36 -11.52 3.28
N LEU A 430 -0.79 -10.68 4.23
CA LEU A 430 -2.19 -10.25 4.37
C LEU A 430 -2.67 -9.50 3.12
N ARG A 431 -1.86 -8.55 2.62
CA ARG A 431 -2.19 -7.79 1.39
C ARG A 431 -2.28 -8.69 0.16
N LEU A 432 -1.34 -9.64 0.02
CA LEU A 432 -1.29 -10.55 -1.11
C LEU A 432 -2.45 -11.57 -1.07
N LEU A 433 -2.65 -12.23 0.07
CA LEU A 433 -3.58 -13.36 0.17
C LEU A 433 -5.03 -12.94 0.35
N LYS A 434 -5.29 -11.77 0.97
CA LYS A 434 -6.62 -11.30 1.35
C LYS A 434 -7.49 -12.44 1.91
N PRO A 435 -7.04 -13.14 2.98
CA PRO A 435 -7.72 -14.32 3.50
C PRO A 435 -9.16 -13.98 3.90
N LYS A 436 -10.07 -14.93 3.79
CA LYS A 436 -11.47 -14.75 4.17
C LYS A 436 -11.65 -14.91 5.68
N VAL A 437 -10.81 -15.73 6.30
CA VAL A 437 -10.81 -16.01 7.74
C VAL A 437 -9.40 -15.96 8.28
N ILE A 438 -9.19 -15.32 9.44
CA ILE A 438 -7.93 -15.33 10.16
C ILE A 438 -8.12 -15.98 11.54
N ILE A 439 -7.39 -17.06 11.79
CA ILE A 439 -7.34 -17.80 13.04
C ILE A 439 -6.19 -17.25 13.88
N LEU A 440 -6.51 -16.58 14.98
CA LEU A 440 -5.54 -15.90 15.84
C LEU A 440 -5.18 -16.81 17.00
N VAL A 441 -3.97 -17.37 17.01
CA VAL A 441 -3.56 -18.38 18.00
C VAL A 441 -2.70 -17.75 19.09
N GLY A 442 -3.27 -17.66 20.29
CA GLY A 442 -2.61 -17.16 21.49
C GLY A 442 -2.68 -15.64 21.65
N GLN A 443 -2.38 -15.19 22.87
CA GLN A 443 -2.58 -13.81 23.32
C GLN A 443 -1.91 -12.77 22.43
N MET A 444 -0.70 -13.02 21.92
CA MET A 444 0.04 -12.04 21.13
C MET A 444 -0.59 -11.83 19.75
N ALA A 445 -0.95 -12.91 19.05
CA ALA A 445 -1.63 -12.82 17.76
C ALA A 445 -2.98 -12.14 17.94
N ILE A 446 -3.73 -12.53 18.97
CA ILE A 446 -4.99 -11.89 19.33
C ILE A 446 -4.80 -10.39 19.60
N ALA A 447 -3.74 -10.00 20.31
CA ALA A 447 -3.49 -8.59 20.63
C ALA A 447 -3.13 -7.73 19.43
N ARG A 448 -2.37 -8.29 18.47
CA ARG A 448 -1.98 -7.58 17.23
C ARG A 448 -3.18 -7.16 16.37
N PHE A 449 -4.27 -7.94 16.40
CA PHE A 449 -5.44 -7.72 15.55
C PHE A 449 -6.64 -7.11 16.29
N LEU A 450 -6.77 -7.36 17.60
CA LEU A 450 -7.95 -6.97 18.39
C LEU A 450 -7.61 -6.10 19.61
N GLY A 451 -6.38 -5.56 19.71
CA GLY A 451 -5.90 -4.79 20.86
C GLY A 451 -5.66 -5.65 22.11
N ASN A 452 -5.30 -5.08 23.27
CA ASN A 452 -5.08 -5.86 24.50
C ASN A 452 -6.39 -6.24 25.21
N GLY A 453 -6.46 -7.42 25.82
CA GLY A 453 -7.62 -7.87 26.60
C GLY A 453 -7.58 -9.36 26.95
N PRO A 454 -8.40 -9.83 27.91
CA PRO A 454 -8.35 -11.21 28.38
C PRO A 454 -8.86 -12.22 27.32
N LEU A 455 -8.39 -13.47 27.40
CA LEU A 455 -8.78 -14.53 26.46
C LEU A 455 -10.27 -14.89 26.60
N GLU A 456 -10.79 -14.82 27.82
CA GLU A 456 -12.17 -15.13 28.21
C GLU A 456 -13.19 -14.29 27.46
N ASP A 457 -12.81 -13.06 27.10
CA ASP A 457 -13.67 -12.10 26.39
C ASP A 457 -13.64 -12.31 24.87
N ARG A 458 -12.68 -13.10 24.37
CA ARG A 458 -12.31 -13.16 22.95
C ARG A 458 -12.50 -14.55 22.35
N VAL A 459 -12.02 -15.59 23.03
CA VAL A 459 -12.13 -16.98 22.58
C VAL A 459 -13.61 -17.39 22.64
N GLY A 460 -14.09 -17.97 21.53
CA GLY A 460 -15.48 -18.36 21.35
C GLY A 460 -16.35 -17.31 20.64
N LYS A 461 -15.77 -16.17 20.27
CA LYS A 461 -16.44 -15.10 19.51
C LYS A 461 -15.81 -14.92 18.12
N ARG A 462 -16.54 -14.24 17.24
CA ARG A 462 -16.07 -13.78 15.93
C ARG A 462 -15.92 -12.25 15.94
N PHE A 463 -14.95 -11.74 15.18
CA PHE A 463 -14.72 -10.30 15.02
C PHE A 463 -14.51 -9.97 13.54
N GLY A 464 -14.93 -8.79 13.10
CA GLY A 464 -14.83 -8.38 11.69
C GLY A 464 -15.78 -9.15 10.75
N GLU A 465 -15.94 -8.63 9.53
CA GLU A 465 -16.79 -9.24 8.50
C GLU A 465 -15.99 -9.84 7.34
N ARG A 466 -14.94 -9.16 6.87
CA ARG A 466 -14.00 -9.64 5.84
C ARG A 466 -12.60 -9.01 6.07
N PRO A 467 -11.61 -9.76 6.57
CA PRO A 467 -11.69 -11.14 7.05
C PRO A 467 -12.52 -11.28 8.33
N VAL A 468 -13.07 -12.47 8.54
CA VAL A 468 -13.58 -12.90 9.86
C VAL A 468 -12.39 -13.34 10.73
N LEU A 469 -12.26 -12.77 11.92
CA LEU A 469 -11.21 -13.07 12.88
C LEU A 469 -11.75 -14.01 13.97
N ILE A 470 -11.07 -15.14 14.19
CA ILE A 470 -11.47 -16.15 15.18
C ILE A 470 -10.31 -16.40 16.16
N PRO A 471 -10.41 -15.92 17.41
CA PRO A 471 -9.41 -16.15 18.45
C PRO A 471 -9.41 -17.59 18.99
N LEU A 472 -8.23 -18.17 19.10
CA LEU A 472 -7.96 -19.44 19.78
C LEU A 472 -6.92 -19.24 20.90
N PRO A 473 -7.03 -19.97 22.02
CA PRO A 473 -5.96 -20.02 23.00
C PRO A 473 -4.72 -20.71 22.43
N HIS A 474 -3.57 -20.59 23.11
CA HIS A 474 -2.37 -21.29 22.67
C HIS A 474 -2.52 -22.82 22.88
N PRO A 475 -2.24 -23.67 21.88
CA PRO A 475 -2.40 -25.14 21.95
C PRO A 475 -1.29 -25.87 22.73
N SER A 476 -0.56 -25.16 23.60
CA SER A 476 0.53 -25.79 24.35
C SER A 476 -0.05 -26.62 25.48
N GLY A 477 0.46 -27.84 25.69
CA GLY A 477 0.10 -28.66 26.85
C GLY A 477 0.51 -28.04 28.20
N GLN A 478 1.33 -26.99 28.20
CA GLN A 478 1.65 -26.20 29.40
C GLN A 478 0.60 -25.12 29.70
N ASN A 479 -0.29 -24.85 28.76
CA ASN A 479 -1.34 -23.87 28.93
C ASN A 479 -2.41 -24.40 29.89
N ARG A 480 -2.42 -23.89 31.12
CA ARG A 480 -3.41 -24.24 32.14
C ARG A 480 -4.79 -23.63 31.89
N TRP A 481 -4.92 -22.71 30.93
CA TRP A 481 -6.18 -22.01 30.63
C TRP A 481 -7.32 -22.97 30.31
N LEU A 482 -7.03 -24.09 29.62
CA LEU A 482 -8.01 -25.11 29.26
C LEU A 482 -8.36 -26.09 30.40
N ASN A 483 -7.71 -25.98 31.58
CA ASN A 483 -8.07 -26.80 32.73
C ASN A 483 -9.48 -26.46 33.23
N THR A 484 -9.87 -25.19 33.12
CA THR A 484 -11.21 -24.69 33.46
C THR A 484 -12.26 -25.20 32.47
N PRO A 485 -13.35 -25.85 32.92
CA PRO A 485 -14.41 -26.35 32.04
C PRO A 485 -15.01 -25.27 31.10
N ALA A 486 -15.32 -24.08 31.63
CA ALA A 486 -15.86 -22.97 30.84
C ALA A 486 -14.93 -22.53 29.69
N ASN A 487 -13.61 -22.67 29.85
CA ASN A 487 -12.65 -22.32 28.81
C ASN A 487 -12.57 -23.40 27.71
N ARG A 488 -12.90 -24.66 28.02
CA ARG A 488 -13.06 -25.72 27.01
C ARG A 488 -14.32 -25.49 26.18
N GLU A 489 -15.39 -24.98 26.77
CA GLU A 489 -16.62 -24.57 26.07
C GLU A 489 -16.38 -23.37 25.14
N ARG A 490 -15.61 -22.36 25.60
CA ARG A 490 -15.15 -21.25 24.75
C ARG A 490 -14.36 -21.75 23.53
N LEU A 491 -13.42 -22.68 23.74
CA LEU A 491 -12.70 -23.32 22.65
C LEU A 491 -13.66 -24.06 21.71
N ALA A 492 -14.59 -24.86 22.23
CA ALA A 492 -15.57 -25.57 21.41
C ALA A 492 -16.40 -24.61 20.53
N SER A 493 -16.84 -23.49 21.11
CA SER A 493 -17.56 -22.43 20.38
C SER A 493 -16.71 -21.83 19.25
N ALA A 494 -15.42 -21.58 19.51
CA ALA A 494 -14.50 -21.07 18.49
C ALA A 494 -14.29 -22.08 17.34
N LEU A 495 -14.23 -23.38 17.64
CA LEU A 495 -14.10 -24.42 16.62
C LEU A 495 -15.36 -24.57 15.77
N GLU A 496 -16.56 -24.42 16.36
CA GLU A 496 -17.81 -24.39 15.60
C GLU A 496 -17.89 -23.15 14.69
N LEU A 497 -17.39 -21.98 15.13
CA LEU A 497 -17.29 -20.80 14.25
C LEU A 497 -16.36 -21.06 13.04
N ILE A 498 -15.21 -21.71 13.25
CA ILE A 498 -14.30 -22.08 12.14
C ILE A 498 -15.00 -23.05 11.18
N LYS A 499 -15.71 -24.04 11.71
CA LYS A 499 -16.49 -25.01 10.94
C LYS A 499 -17.58 -24.35 10.11
N GLU A 500 -18.31 -23.41 10.69
CA GLU A 500 -19.31 -22.62 9.97
C GLU A 500 -18.68 -21.85 8.80
N GLN A 501 -17.54 -21.17 9.03
CA GLN A 501 -16.84 -20.48 7.94
C GLN A 501 -16.35 -21.44 6.86
N ARG A 502 -15.87 -22.63 7.23
CA ARG A 502 -15.47 -23.67 6.26
C ARG A 502 -16.65 -24.11 5.40
N SER A 503 -17.80 -24.41 5.99
CA SER A 503 -19.01 -24.81 5.24
C SER A 503 -19.55 -23.71 4.33
N ARG A 504 -19.44 -22.43 4.74
CA ARG A 504 -19.80 -21.27 3.88
C ARG A 504 -18.89 -21.13 2.66
N LEU A 505 -17.63 -21.57 2.77
CA LEU A 505 -16.68 -21.56 1.66
C LEU A 505 -16.93 -22.69 0.66
N GLU A 506 -17.43 -23.85 1.13
CA GLU A 506 -17.80 -25.00 0.29
C GLU A 506 -19.14 -24.79 -0.44
N SER A 507 -20.09 -24.08 0.16
CA SER A 507 -21.45 -23.88 -0.37
C SER A 507 -21.58 -22.74 -1.39
N ARG A 508 -20.54 -21.94 -1.63
CA ARG A 508 -20.53 -20.97 -2.74
C ARG A 508 -20.24 -21.74 -4.04
N PRO A 509 -21.15 -21.70 -5.04
CA PRO A 509 -20.83 -22.25 -6.35
C PRO A 509 -19.56 -21.56 -6.87
N ALA A 510 -18.68 -22.34 -7.49
CA ALA A 510 -17.52 -21.81 -8.19
C ALA A 510 -18.03 -20.80 -9.22
N ALA A 511 -17.87 -19.51 -8.94
CA ALA A 511 -17.96 -18.51 -9.99
C ALA A 511 -16.98 -18.96 -11.08
N SER A 512 -17.50 -19.11 -12.31
CA SER A 512 -16.80 -19.53 -13.51
C SER A 512 -15.39 -18.93 -13.56
N ARG A 513 -14.39 -19.81 -13.66
CA ARG A 513 -12.97 -19.47 -13.73
C ARG A 513 -12.62 -18.70 -14.99
#